data_AF-A0A943TXR1-F1
#
_entry.id   AF-A0A943TXR1-F1
#
_cell.length_a   1.000
_cell.length_b   1.000
_cell.length_c   1.000
_cell.angle_alpha   90.00
_cell.angle_beta   90.00
_cell.angle_gamma   90.00
#
_symmetry.space_group_name_H-M   'P 1'
#
loop_
_entity.id
_entity.type
_entity.pdbx_description
1 polymer ?
#
loop_
_entity_poly.entity_id
_entity_poly.type
_entity_poly.pdbx_seq_one_letter_code
_entity_poly.pdbx_strand_id
1 'polypeptide(L)'
;MTQITAETKEEIRSRFPQFVEATKAFYAKELPPGKYKGISGKFGSYGERGANSSMLRLRFSGGAIDSAHIAFLKEALDKYDTDLVHFTTGEALQIHHLNEQSVLDLYQDCFENGIYCIGAGGDNPRNITASPLHGIAPGEYFNMTPYIKAAANFVINLIPVFKLPRKYKISFSSGRDNEGHATFKDLGFVARPDHTFDVYAGGGFGVNGSRFGILIDEGIDPMDIPYYILGYGRDVYMKYGDYEHRAKNRSRFILDQLGEDAFRKAVRDAVEKARKEGIPDFSIDEEPALTKSGADDTVLADPRIRKQKQEGLYHVEYKPLGGTPKLSVFKDLLGLLSTVEGAEIRLNADETAYIINLTADEARKVAALTAGDTATTAFEHSVSCIGATVCQQGLRDSHGMLAEVAKTLKDRGVDSHFLPKCHFSGCPSNCAVQQTAALGLRGAAKKVGDAMEPAFNIYAGGSYALGKGVVAEQIGTITSKNLPAFFLALNDVLLKANQPYDEWYPAHQEELLTLINSFE
;
A
#
# COMPACT_ATOMS: atom_id res chain seq x y z
N MET A 1 3.23 19.38 -2.20
CA MET A 1 2.12 19.37 -1.21
C MET A 1 0.74 19.27 -1.85
N THR A 2 -0.18 18.52 -1.22
CA THR A 2 -1.59 18.39 -1.67
C THR A 2 -2.32 19.70 -1.41
N GLN A 3 -2.99 20.25 -2.42
CA GLN A 3 -3.77 21.47 -2.29
C GLN A 3 -5.19 21.15 -1.82
N ILE A 4 -5.62 21.83 -0.76
CA ILE A 4 -6.95 21.74 -0.18
C ILE A 4 -7.61 23.11 -0.20
N THR A 5 -8.91 23.17 -0.53
CA THR A 5 -9.66 24.44 -0.48
C THR A 5 -9.78 24.96 0.95
N ALA A 6 -9.93 26.26 1.12
CA ALA A 6 -10.08 26.88 2.44
C ALA A 6 -11.32 26.35 3.17
N GLU A 7 -12.41 26.18 2.44
CA GLU A 7 -13.69 25.64 2.91
C GLU A 7 -13.52 24.20 3.40
N THR A 8 -12.86 23.35 2.61
CA THR A 8 -12.60 21.95 3.00
C THR A 8 -11.66 21.88 4.19
N LYS A 9 -10.62 22.74 4.24
CA LYS A 9 -9.68 22.81 5.36
C LYS A 9 -10.42 23.17 6.66
N GLU A 10 -11.30 24.16 6.63
CA GLU A 10 -12.09 24.57 7.79
C GLU A 10 -13.10 23.48 8.21
N GLU A 11 -13.78 22.86 7.24
CA GLU A 11 -14.72 21.75 7.51
C GLU A 11 -14.03 20.52 8.11
N ILE A 12 -12.78 20.22 7.74
CA ILE A 12 -12.02 19.14 8.40
C ILE A 12 -11.60 19.56 9.81
N ARG A 13 -11.14 20.80 9.98
CA ARG A 13 -10.73 21.33 11.28
C ARG A 13 -11.89 21.36 12.28
N SER A 14 -13.09 21.74 11.83
CA SER A 14 -14.30 21.78 12.67
C SER A 14 -14.69 20.40 13.24
N ARG A 15 -14.25 19.31 12.59
CA ARG A 15 -14.49 17.93 13.01
C ARG A 15 -13.47 17.43 14.03
N PHE A 16 -12.35 18.12 14.24
CA PHE A 16 -11.30 17.68 15.15
C PHE A 16 -11.75 17.47 16.61
N PRO A 17 -12.63 18.30 17.21
CA PRO A 17 -13.17 18.04 18.55
C PRO A 17 -13.80 16.65 18.71
N GLN A 18 -14.46 16.13 17.67
CA GLN A 18 -15.01 14.78 17.68
C GLN A 18 -13.92 13.70 17.83
N PHE A 19 -12.76 13.91 17.19
CA PHE A 19 -11.63 13.00 17.32
C PHE A 19 -11.03 13.05 18.73
N VAL A 20 -10.88 14.26 19.28
CA VAL A 20 -10.38 14.48 20.65
C VAL A 20 -11.26 13.77 21.67
N GLU A 21 -12.57 14.00 21.63
CA GLU A 21 -13.53 13.36 22.56
C GLU A 21 -13.49 11.83 22.47
N ALA A 22 -13.52 11.29 21.25
CA ALA A 22 -13.49 9.84 21.06
C ALA A 22 -12.16 9.21 21.50
N THR A 23 -11.04 9.91 21.33
CA THR A 23 -9.71 9.46 21.74
C THR A 23 -9.62 9.44 23.27
N LYS A 24 -10.01 10.53 23.95
CA LYS A 24 -10.06 10.59 25.42
C LYS A 24 -10.92 9.47 26.00
N ALA A 25 -12.12 9.28 25.48
CA ALA A 25 -13.01 8.20 25.92
C ALA A 25 -12.42 6.80 25.67
N PHE A 26 -11.66 6.61 24.58
CA PHE A 26 -10.98 5.34 24.29
C PHE A 26 -9.88 5.03 25.30
N TYR A 27 -9.00 6.00 25.60
CA TYR A 27 -7.92 5.81 26.58
C TYR A 27 -8.44 5.71 28.02
N ALA A 28 -9.53 6.40 28.35
CA ALA A 28 -10.28 6.23 29.60
C ALA A 28 -11.03 4.89 29.71
N LYS A 29 -11.01 4.05 28.66
CA LYS A 29 -11.70 2.75 28.56
C LYS A 29 -13.24 2.85 28.59
N GLU A 30 -13.79 4.03 28.31
CA GLU A 30 -15.22 4.30 28.20
C GLU A 30 -15.76 4.00 26.80
N LEU A 31 -14.90 4.07 25.77
CA LEU A 31 -15.24 3.79 24.38
C LEU A 31 -14.57 2.49 23.88
N PRO A 32 -15.34 1.41 23.63
CA PRO A 32 -14.77 0.15 23.14
C PRO A 32 -14.04 0.29 21.79
N PRO A 33 -13.00 -0.53 21.50
CA PRO A 33 -12.17 -0.39 20.30
C PRO A 33 -12.95 -0.37 18.98
N GLY A 34 -14.02 -1.16 18.87
CA GLY A 34 -14.88 -1.18 17.69
C GLY A 34 -15.63 0.13 17.45
N LYS A 35 -16.10 0.78 18.53
CA LYS A 35 -16.77 2.08 18.47
C LYS A 35 -15.76 3.20 18.21
N TYR A 36 -14.62 3.19 18.90
CA TYR A 36 -13.52 4.13 18.65
C TYR A 36 -13.13 4.12 17.18
N LYS A 37 -12.84 2.94 16.63
CA LYS A 37 -12.55 2.73 15.19
C LYS A 37 -13.60 3.34 14.24
N GLY A 38 -14.87 3.32 14.61
CA GLY A 38 -15.95 3.91 13.82
C GLY A 38 -15.85 5.43 13.71
N ILE A 39 -15.30 6.09 14.74
CA ILE A 39 -15.12 7.54 14.79
C ILE A 39 -13.72 7.93 14.33
N SER A 40 -12.67 7.41 14.99
CA SER A 40 -11.26 7.75 14.76
C SER A 40 -10.74 7.33 13.39
N GLY A 41 -11.32 6.27 12.81
CA GLY A 41 -10.89 5.75 11.52
C GLY A 41 -10.94 6.80 10.41
N LYS A 42 -11.88 7.74 10.42
CA LYS A 42 -11.94 8.80 9.40
C LYS A 42 -10.74 9.76 9.51
N PHE A 43 -10.16 9.93 10.69
CA PHE A 43 -8.98 10.76 10.97
C PHE A 43 -7.67 10.01 10.75
N GLY A 44 -7.72 8.79 10.19
CA GLY A 44 -6.53 7.97 9.96
C GLY A 44 -5.99 7.29 11.21
N SER A 45 -6.71 7.37 12.34
CA SER A 45 -6.29 6.77 13.61
C SER A 45 -7.06 5.49 13.92
N TYR A 46 -6.35 4.51 14.50
CA TYR A 46 -6.92 3.24 14.95
C TYR A 46 -6.27 2.81 16.27
N GLY A 47 -7.09 2.35 17.22
CA GLY A 47 -6.59 1.69 18.43
C GLY A 47 -5.89 0.38 18.10
N GLU A 48 -4.73 0.16 18.71
CA GLU A 48 -3.91 -1.04 18.56
C GLU A 48 -4.33 -2.15 19.52
N ARG A 49 -3.75 -3.34 19.34
CA ARG A 49 -4.02 -4.50 20.18
C ARG A 49 -3.85 -4.17 21.66
N GLY A 50 -4.81 -4.57 22.48
CA GLY A 50 -4.83 -4.29 23.92
C GLY A 50 -5.35 -2.90 24.26
N ALA A 51 -5.62 -2.05 23.27
CA ALA A 51 -6.24 -0.74 23.41
C ALA A 51 -5.45 0.24 24.31
N ASN A 52 -4.14 0.10 24.41
CA ASN A 52 -3.27 0.97 25.21
C ASN A 52 -2.51 2.00 24.37
N SER A 53 -2.58 1.88 23.05
CA SER A 53 -1.92 2.75 22.10
C SER A 53 -2.76 2.86 20.83
N SER A 54 -2.43 3.84 20.00
CA SER A 54 -3.04 4.09 18.70
C SER A 54 -1.97 4.19 17.63
N MET A 55 -2.37 3.93 16.39
CA MET A 55 -1.59 4.21 15.19
C MET A 55 -2.22 5.37 14.44
N LEU A 56 -1.39 6.25 13.88
CA LEU A 56 -1.79 7.28 12.93
C LEU A 56 -1.24 6.98 11.53
N ARG A 57 -2.10 7.05 10.52
CA ARG A 57 -1.72 6.84 9.11
C ARG A 57 -1.66 8.16 8.36
N LEU A 58 -0.48 8.49 7.87
CA LEU A 58 -0.19 9.69 7.08
C LEU A 58 -0.41 9.39 5.59
N ARG A 59 -0.99 10.34 4.86
CA ARG A 59 -1.26 10.20 3.41
C ARG A 59 -0.17 10.85 2.58
N PHE A 60 0.33 10.09 1.61
CA PHE A 60 1.30 10.52 0.62
C PHE A 60 0.82 9.98 -0.73
N SER A 61 0.03 10.76 -1.46
CA SER A 61 -0.56 10.30 -2.73
C SER A 61 0.54 9.98 -3.75
N GLY A 62 0.45 8.84 -4.43
CA GLY A 62 1.52 8.30 -5.28
C GLY A 62 2.77 7.87 -4.49
N GLY A 63 2.64 7.68 -3.17
CA GLY A 63 3.76 7.36 -2.29
C GLY A 63 4.73 8.51 -2.06
N ALA A 64 4.40 9.73 -2.50
CA ALA A 64 5.30 10.87 -2.56
C ALA A 64 5.52 11.58 -1.21
N ILE A 65 6.72 11.46 -0.65
CA ILE A 65 7.17 12.26 0.50
C ILE A 65 8.21 13.27 0.01
N ASP A 66 7.76 14.49 -0.25
CA ASP A 66 8.59 15.61 -0.70
C ASP A 66 9.54 16.12 0.39
N SER A 67 10.53 16.95 0.01
CA SER A 67 11.61 17.39 0.92
C SER A 67 11.09 18.13 2.16
N ALA A 68 9.98 18.87 2.04
CA ALA A 68 9.36 19.55 3.17
C ALA A 68 8.75 18.54 4.16
N HIS A 69 8.07 17.51 3.66
CA HIS A 69 7.57 16.43 4.50
C HIS A 69 8.67 15.54 5.07
N ILE A 70 9.80 15.34 4.37
CA ILE A 70 10.99 14.65 4.91
C ILE A 70 11.52 15.39 6.14
N ALA A 71 11.71 16.71 6.03
CA ALA A 71 12.16 17.55 7.14
C ALA A 71 11.18 17.49 8.33
N PHE A 72 9.87 17.59 8.06
CA PHE A 72 8.84 17.44 9.08
C PHE A 72 8.90 16.07 9.77
N LEU A 73 8.98 14.98 8.99
CA LEU A 73 9.01 13.63 9.55
C LEU A 73 10.24 13.42 10.44
N LYS A 74 11.41 13.94 10.05
CA LYS A 74 12.62 13.89 10.88
C LYS A 74 12.34 14.46 12.28
N GLU A 75 11.77 15.66 12.34
CA GLU A 75 11.46 16.34 13.61
C GLU A 75 10.34 15.62 14.39
N ALA A 76 9.29 15.18 13.69
CA ALA A 76 8.14 14.53 14.30
C ALA A 76 8.51 13.19 14.96
N LEU A 77 9.33 12.36 14.32
CA LEU A 77 9.73 11.06 14.87
C LEU A 77 10.57 11.20 16.15
N ASP A 78 11.30 12.31 16.31
CA ASP A 78 12.02 12.64 17.56
C ASP A 78 11.08 13.24 18.61
N LYS A 79 10.25 14.21 18.23
CA LYS A 79 9.30 14.89 19.13
C LYS A 79 8.34 13.93 19.83
N TYR A 80 7.85 12.92 19.11
CA TYR A 80 6.82 12.01 19.62
C TYR A 80 7.35 10.70 20.17
N ASP A 81 8.69 10.56 20.29
CA ASP A 81 9.36 9.34 20.75
C ASP A 81 8.80 8.10 20.04
N THR A 82 8.74 8.17 18.71
CA THR A 82 8.19 7.08 17.91
C THR A 82 9.03 5.83 18.12
N ASP A 83 8.40 4.66 18.20
CA ASP A 83 9.10 3.37 18.31
C ASP A 83 8.99 2.56 17.02
N LEU A 84 7.84 2.67 16.33
CA LEU A 84 7.52 1.84 15.18
C LEU A 84 6.93 2.66 14.03
N VAL A 85 7.54 2.54 12.86
CA VAL A 85 7.01 3.03 11.59
C VAL A 85 6.80 1.88 10.62
N HIS A 86 5.79 1.99 9.75
CA HIS A 86 5.49 0.96 8.77
C HIS A 86 5.09 1.56 7.42
N PHE A 87 5.78 1.13 6.36
CA PHE A 87 5.45 1.41 4.96
C PHE A 87 4.32 0.49 4.53
N THR A 88 3.23 1.05 4.01
CA THR A 88 2.01 0.25 3.76
C THR A 88 1.82 -0.10 2.30
N THR A 89 1.07 -1.17 2.06
CA THR A 89 0.55 -1.53 0.71
C THR A 89 -0.44 -0.52 0.10
N GLY A 90 -0.73 0.57 0.82
CA GLY A 90 -1.49 1.72 0.33
C GLY A 90 -0.61 2.94 0.05
N GLU A 91 0.72 2.78 0.00
CA GLU A 91 1.71 3.84 -0.24
C GLU A 91 1.61 4.98 0.77
N ALA A 92 1.25 4.62 1.99
CA ALA A 92 1.14 5.51 3.13
C ALA A 92 2.15 5.10 4.20
N LEU A 93 2.49 6.04 5.09
CA LEU A 93 3.30 5.80 6.28
C LEU A 93 2.39 5.64 7.50
N GLN A 94 2.67 4.65 8.34
CA GLN A 94 2.01 4.51 9.65
C GLN A 94 3.02 4.77 10.76
N ILE A 95 2.59 5.54 11.75
CA ILE A 95 3.31 5.77 13.01
C ILE A 95 2.51 5.08 14.10
N HIS A 96 3.16 4.15 14.79
CA HIS A 96 2.54 3.22 15.73
C HIS A 96 2.91 3.54 17.18
N HIS A 97 2.24 2.88 18.12
CA HIS A 97 2.51 2.96 19.56
C HIS A 97 2.34 4.36 20.18
N LEU A 98 1.51 5.20 19.57
CA LEU A 98 1.22 6.53 20.08
C LEU A 98 0.32 6.46 21.31
N ASN A 99 0.66 7.22 22.34
CA ASN A 99 -0.23 7.47 23.47
C ASN A 99 -1.33 8.50 23.11
N GLU A 100 -2.23 8.77 24.05
CA GLU A 100 -3.36 9.70 23.86
C GLU A 100 -2.93 11.09 23.37
N GLN A 101 -1.95 11.69 24.05
CA GLN A 101 -1.50 13.04 23.73
C GLN A 101 -0.75 13.06 22.40
N SER A 102 0.18 12.13 22.19
CA SER A 102 1.00 12.05 20.98
C SER A 102 0.15 11.87 19.72
N VAL A 103 -0.91 11.05 19.75
CA VAL A 103 -1.76 10.85 18.55
C VAL A 103 -2.59 12.09 18.20
N LEU A 104 -3.05 12.85 19.21
CA LEU A 104 -3.83 14.08 19.00
C LEU A 104 -2.95 15.23 18.52
N ASP A 105 -1.76 15.37 19.10
CA ASP A 105 -0.82 16.42 18.72
C ASP A 105 -0.21 16.15 17.35
N LEU A 106 0.25 14.92 17.10
CA LEU A 106 0.81 14.55 15.80
C LEU A 106 -0.20 14.73 14.67
N TYR A 107 -1.48 14.44 14.90
CA TYR A 107 -2.53 14.71 13.92
C TYR A 107 -2.61 16.20 13.55
N GLN A 108 -2.56 17.10 14.54
CA GLN A 108 -2.61 18.54 14.32
C GLN A 108 -1.34 19.05 13.63
N ASP A 109 -0.17 18.62 14.09
CA ASP A 109 1.11 18.97 13.49
C ASP A 109 1.17 18.54 12.02
N CYS A 110 0.72 17.32 11.70
CA CYS A 110 0.59 16.86 10.32
C CYS A 110 -0.36 17.77 9.52
N PHE A 111 -1.52 18.13 10.08
CA PHE A 111 -2.52 18.97 9.41
C PHE A 111 -1.99 20.36 9.07
N GLU A 112 -1.25 20.99 9.99
CA GLU A 112 -0.65 22.32 9.76
C GLU A 112 0.52 22.28 8.77
N ASN A 113 1.19 21.14 8.63
CA ASN A 113 2.28 20.93 7.67
C ASN A 113 1.83 20.30 6.34
N GLY A 114 0.52 20.29 6.04
CA GLY A 114 0.02 19.81 4.74
C GLY A 114 -0.06 18.29 4.57
N ILE A 115 0.12 17.53 5.66
CA ILE A 115 -0.02 16.07 5.71
C ILE A 115 -1.41 15.72 6.26
N TYR A 116 -2.37 15.52 5.36
CA TYR A 116 -3.76 15.28 5.76
C TYR A 116 -4.03 13.81 6.06
N CYS A 117 -4.21 13.46 7.35
CA CYS A 117 -4.55 12.09 7.77
C CYS A 117 -6.04 11.73 7.55
N ILE A 118 -6.89 12.74 7.29
CA ILE A 118 -8.31 12.54 7.01
C ILE A 118 -8.51 11.61 5.79
N GLY A 119 -9.46 10.68 5.90
CA GLY A 119 -9.75 9.67 4.89
C GLY A 119 -8.72 8.54 4.77
N ALA A 120 -7.61 8.56 5.52
CA ALA A 120 -6.64 7.44 5.51
C ALA A 120 -7.26 6.13 6.00
N GLY A 121 -8.33 6.24 6.79
CA GLY A 121 -9.18 5.14 7.24
C GLY A 121 -10.67 5.37 6.99
N GLY A 122 -11.51 4.65 7.74
CA GLY A 122 -12.96 4.74 7.65
C GLY A 122 -13.54 4.36 6.28
N ASP A 123 -14.71 4.92 6.00
CA ASP A 123 -15.52 4.74 4.79
C ASP A 123 -15.37 5.99 3.91
N ASN A 124 -14.13 6.22 3.46
CA ASN A 124 -13.70 7.40 2.70
C ASN A 124 -12.82 6.99 1.49
N PRO A 125 -12.60 7.91 0.53
CA PRO A 125 -11.47 7.83 -0.39
C PRO A 125 -10.15 7.65 0.38
N ARG A 126 -9.38 6.63 0.01
CA ARG A 126 -8.08 6.31 0.62
C ARG A 126 -6.95 7.07 -0.08
N ASN A 127 -5.72 6.87 0.40
CA ASN A 127 -4.52 7.29 -0.30
C ASN A 127 -4.55 6.80 -1.75
N ILE A 128 -4.26 7.70 -2.68
CA ILE A 128 -4.09 7.34 -4.09
C ILE A 128 -2.72 6.69 -4.21
N THR A 129 -2.67 5.55 -4.89
CA THR A 129 -1.41 4.85 -5.15
C THR A 129 -0.98 4.99 -6.60
N ALA A 130 0.29 4.75 -6.90
CA ALA A 130 0.83 4.83 -8.24
C ALA A 130 2.02 3.87 -8.44
N SER A 131 2.38 3.59 -9.70
CA SER A 131 3.70 3.01 -10.01
C SER A 131 4.80 3.90 -9.39
N PRO A 132 5.70 3.36 -8.54
CA PRO A 132 6.49 4.16 -7.61
C PRO A 132 7.54 5.06 -8.26
N LEU A 133 7.97 4.72 -9.47
CA LEU A 133 8.98 5.47 -10.23
C LEU A 133 8.36 6.43 -11.26
N HIS A 134 7.09 6.78 -11.10
CA HIS A 134 6.41 7.74 -11.98
C HIS A 134 7.20 9.05 -12.08
N GLY A 135 7.44 9.52 -13.30
CA GLY A 135 8.20 10.74 -13.59
C GLY A 135 9.71 10.57 -13.68
N ILE A 136 10.27 9.40 -13.32
CA ILE A 136 11.72 9.17 -13.34
C ILE A 136 12.14 7.87 -14.04
N ALA A 137 11.22 6.93 -14.26
CA ALA A 137 11.53 5.63 -14.82
C ALA A 137 11.99 5.75 -16.29
N PRO A 138 13.14 5.16 -16.66
CA PRO A 138 13.54 5.04 -18.06
C PRO A 138 12.48 4.32 -18.89
N GLY A 139 12.01 4.97 -19.95
CA GLY A 139 11.03 4.41 -20.89
C GLY A 139 9.57 4.39 -20.39
N GLU A 140 9.22 5.13 -19.33
CA GLU A 140 7.81 5.41 -19.04
C GLU A 140 7.13 6.14 -20.20
N TYR A 141 5.83 5.91 -20.41
CA TYR A 141 5.10 6.55 -21.51
C TYR A 141 5.06 8.07 -21.37
N PHE A 142 4.75 8.56 -20.16
CA PHE A 142 4.80 9.97 -19.81
C PHE A 142 4.87 10.12 -18.28
N ASN A 143 5.23 11.31 -17.80
CA ASN A 143 5.26 11.62 -16.36
C ASN A 143 3.83 11.71 -15.82
N MET A 144 3.40 10.73 -15.01
CA MET A 144 2.06 10.73 -14.40
C MET A 144 1.91 11.63 -13.17
N THR A 145 3.01 12.19 -12.63
CA THR A 145 3.01 12.97 -11.38
C THR A 145 1.99 14.13 -11.37
N PRO A 146 1.87 14.96 -12.43
CA PRO A 146 0.86 16.03 -12.49
C PRO A 146 -0.57 15.51 -12.26
N TYR A 147 -0.93 14.41 -12.91
CA TYR A 147 -2.26 13.83 -12.89
C TYR A 147 -2.60 13.22 -11.53
N ILE A 148 -1.63 12.55 -10.90
CA ILE A 148 -1.76 11.99 -9.55
C ILE A 148 -1.99 13.12 -8.53
N LYS A 149 -1.25 14.23 -8.64
CA LYS A 149 -1.41 15.40 -7.77
C LYS A 149 -2.75 16.08 -7.97
N ALA A 150 -3.16 16.33 -9.22
CA ALA A 150 -4.47 16.88 -9.54
C ALA A 150 -5.61 15.99 -9.00
N ALA A 151 -5.53 14.67 -9.19
CA ALA A 151 -6.49 13.73 -8.64
C ALA A 151 -6.49 13.72 -7.10
N ALA A 152 -5.33 13.83 -6.45
CA ALA A 152 -5.23 13.90 -4.99
C ALA A 152 -5.86 15.18 -4.42
N ASN A 153 -5.58 16.33 -5.04
CA ASN A 153 -6.18 17.62 -4.72
C ASN A 153 -7.70 17.57 -4.90
N PHE A 154 -8.18 16.96 -5.99
CA PHE A 154 -9.60 16.78 -6.19
C PHE A 154 -10.24 15.87 -5.11
N VAL A 155 -9.64 14.71 -4.85
CA VAL A 155 -10.17 13.70 -3.92
C VAL A 155 -10.23 14.21 -2.48
N ILE A 156 -9.24 14.97 -1.99
CA ILE A 156 -9.26 15.46 -0.60
C ILE A 156 -10.48 16.36 -0.34
N ASN A 157 -10.87 17.18 -1.32
CA ASN A 157 -12.03 18.07 -1.25
C ASN A 157 -13.38 17.32 -1.31
N LEU A 158 -13.39 16.07 -1.78
CA LEU A 158 -14.60 15.22 -1.79
C LEU A 158 -14.86 14.51 -0.45
N ILE A 159 -13.84 14.39 0.41
CA ILE A 159 -13.95 13.61 1.66
C ILE A 159 -15.04 14.12 2.60
N PRO A 160 -15.21 15.45 2.82
CA PRO A 160 -16.24 15.91 3.74
C PRO A 160 -17.67 15.59 3.28
N VAL A 161 -17.90 15.58 1.97
CA VAL A 161 -19.21 15.43 1.33
C VAL A 161 -19.54 13.99 0.97
N PHE A 162 -18.54 13.14 0.73
CA PHE A 162 -18.75 11.73 0.42
C PHE A 162 -19.29 10.96 1.61
N LYS A 163 -20.39 10.22 1.38
CA LYS A 163 -21.02 9.30 2.35
C LYS A 163 -20.95 7.88 1.79
N LEU A 164 -19.75 7.37 1.61
CA LEU A 164 -19.53 6.07 0.97
C LEU A 164 -19.98 4.91 1.87
N PRO A 165 -20.42 3.78 1.30
CA PRO A 165 -20.75 2.58 2.06
C PRO A 165 -19.50 1.93 2.68
N ARG A 166 -18.33 2.11 2.04
CA ARG A 166 -17.03 1.58 2.49
C ARG A 166 -15.87 2.32 1.80
N LYS A 167 -14.63 1.99 2.20
CA LYS A 167 -13.39 2.50 1.59
C LYS A 167 -13.43 2.52 0.06
N TYR A 168 -12.99 3.63 -0.52
CA TYR A 168 -12.85 3.84 -1.97
C TYR A 168 -11.36 4.01 -2.30
N LYS A 169 -10.79 3.05 -3.02
CA LYS A 169 -9.37 3.05 -3.39
C LYS A 169 -9.20 3.42 -4.86
N ILE A 170 -8.32 4.38 -5.12
CA ILE A 170 -7.97 4.86 -6.46
C ILE A 170 -6.49 4.56 -6.70
N SER A 171 -6.10 4.24 -7.93
CA SER A 171 -4.71 3.95 -8.27
C SER A 171 -4.34 4.33 -9.70
N PHE A 172 -3.06 4.64 -9.92
CA PHE A 172 -2.45 4.91 -11.21
C PHE A 172 -1.38 3.85 -11.53
N SER A 173 -1.24 3.50 -12.80
CA SER A 173 -0.20 2.60 -13.29
C SER A 173 0.48 3.22 -14.50
N SER A 174 1.80 3.01 -14.60
CA SER A 174 2.64 3.45 -15.71
C SER A 174 2.31 2.76 -17.04
N GLY A 175 1.43 1.75 -17.02
CA GLY A 175 1.15 0.86 -18.15
C GLY A 175 2.26 -0.16 -18.41
N ARG A 176 3.36 -0.11 -17.66
CA ARG A 176 4.49 -1.06 -17.73
C ARG A 176 4.51 -2.03 -16.56
N ASP A 177 3.94 -1.63 -15.45
CA ASP A 177 3.81 -2.41 -14.22
C ASP A 177 2.38 -2.27 -13.65
N ASN A 178 2.05 -3.07 -12.63
CA ASN A 178 0.82 -2.88 -11.86
C ASN A 178 1.12 -2.77 -10.36
N GLU A 179 2.26 -2.19 -10.00
CA GLU A 179 2.73 -2.10 -8.61
C GLU A 179 1.75 -1.31 -7.75
N GLY A 180 1.23 -0.19 -8.26
CA GLY A 180 0.15 0.56 -7.61
C GLY A 180 -1.18 -0.19 -7.51
N HIS A 181 -1.33 -1.36 -8.17
CA HIS A 181 -2.53 -2.20 -8.22
C HIS A 181 -3.75 -1.58 -8.94
N ALA A 182 -3.54 -0.83 -10.02
CA ALA A 182 -4.58 -0.12 -10.77
C ALA A 182 -5.73 -1.04 -11.23
N THR A 183 -5.43 -2.25 -11.69
CA THR A 183 -6.47 -3.15 -12.23
C THR A 183 -7.33 -3.86 -11.19
N PHE A 184 -7.11 -3.64 -9.89
CA PHE A 184 -7.99 -4.25 -8.86
C PHE A 184 -8.34 -3.37 -7.67
N LYS A 185 -8.07 -2.07 -7.74
CA LYS A 185 -8.68 -1.12 -6.81
C LYS A 185 -10.14 -0.87 -7.20
N ASP A 186 -10.83 -0.04 -6.43
CA ASP A 186 -12.22 0.30 -6.75
C ASP A 186 -12.28 1.08 -8.08
N LEU A 187 -11.29 1.94 -8.35
CA LEU A 187 -11.06 2.64 -9.61
C LEU A 187 -9.55 2.71 -9.89
N GLY A 188 -9.13 2.51 -11.15
CA GLY A 188 -7.74 2.60 -11.55
C GLY A 188 -7.55 3.20 -12.94
N PHE A 189 -6.43 3.88 -13.13
CA PHE A 189 -6.01 4.51 -14.37
C PHE A 189 -4.68 3.91 -14.84
N VAL A 190 -4.61 3.39 -16.05
CA VAL A 190 -3.42 2.74 -16.61
C VAL A 190 -2.94 3.56 -17.81
N ALA A 191 -1.74 4.12 -17.74
CA ALA A 191 -1.21 5.00 -18.78
C ALA A 191 -0.99 4.26 -20.10
N ARG A 192 -1.20 4.97 -21.21
CA ARG A 192 -0.98 4.51 -22.58
C ARG A 192 0.10 5.33 -23.29
N PRO A 193 0.72 4.80 -24.37
CA PRO A 193 1.74 5.53 -25.15
C PRO A 193 1.27 6.85 -25.78
N ASP A 194 -0.03 7.01 -26.02
CA ASP A 194 -0.65 8.18 -26.65
C ASP A 194 -1.05 9.29 -25.65
N HIS A 195 -0.48 9.27 -24.45
CA HIS A 195 -0.75 10.23 -23.36
C HIS A 195 -2.19 10.20 -22.82
N THR A 196 -2.84 9.04 -22.92
CA THR A 196 -4.18 8.79 -22.37
C THR A 196 -4.15 7.71 -21.27
N PHE A 197 -5.31 7.40 -20.69
CA PHE A 197 -5.44 6.33 -19.69
C PHE A 197 -6.54 5.32 -20.03
N ASP A 198 -6.27 4.03 -19.85
CA ASP A 198 -7.33 3.04 -19.66
C ASP A 198 -7.92 3.14 -18.26
N VAL A 199 -9.22 2.93 -18.12
CA VAL A 199 -9.92 2.97 -16.84
C VAL A 199 -10.41 1.58 -16.45
N TYR A 200 -10.01 1.12 -15.26
CA TYR A 200 -10.49 -0.12 -14.65
C TYR A 200 -11.35 0.19 -13.42
N ALA A 201 -12.42 -0.57 -13.18
CA ALA A 201 -13.27 -0.37 -12.00
C ALA A 201 -13.90 -1.68 -11.48
N GLY A 202 -14.38 -1.65 -10.23
CA GLY A 202 -15.08 -2.77 -9.60
C GLY A 202 -14.15 -3.86 -9.05
N GLY A 203 -12.87 -3.55 -8.84
CA GLY A 203 -11.90 -4.47 -8.23
C GLY A 203 -11.94 -4.47 -6.71
N GLY A 204 -11.30 -5.48 -6.11
CA GLY A 204 -10.89 -5.40 -4.72
C GLY A 204 -10.70 -6.73 -4.03
N PHE A 205 -9.69 -6.80 -3.19
CA PHE A 205 -9.34 -8.00 -2.43
C PHE A 205 -9.78 -7.89 -0.97
N GLY A 206 -10.32 -8.97 -0.40
CA GLY A 206 -10.74 -9.01 1.00
C GLY A 206 -11.70 -10.15 1.35
N VAL A 207 -12.37 -9.99 2.49
CA VAL A 207 -13.35 -10.95 3.01
C VAL A 207 -14.49 -11.17 2.01
N ASN A 208 -14.95 -12.42 1.87
CA ASN A 208 -16.09 -12.83 1.04
C ASN A 208 -15.95 -12.57 -0.47
N GLY A 209 -14.74 -12.42 -0.99
CA GLY A 209 -14.51 -12.32 -2.42
C GLY A 209 -13.36 -11.39 -2.76
N SER A 210 -12.60 -11.78 -3.77
CA SER A 210 -11.50 -11.02 -4.35
C SER A 210 -11.61 -11.11 -5.86
N ARG A 211 -11.46 -9.98 -6.55
CA ARG A 211 -11.43 -9.93 -8.01
C ARG A 211 -10.64 -8.75 -8.53
N PHE A 212 -10.15 -8.88 -9.76
CA PHE A 212 -9.73 -7.76 -10.58
C PHE A 212 -10.95 -6.95 -11.02
N GLY A 213 -10.74 -5.65 -11.22
CA GLY A 213 -11.70 -4.78 -11.87
C GLY A 213 -11.77 -5.07 -13.36
N ILE A 214 -12.86 -4.64 -13.98
CA ILE A 214 -13.06 -4.77 -15.42
C ILE A 214 -12.63 -3.48 -16.13
N LEU A 215 -12.21 -3.59 -17.38
CA LEU A 215 -11.98 -2.45 -18.25
C LEU A 215 -13.32 -1.74 -18.52
N ILE A 216 -13.34 -0.44 -18.21
CA ILE A 216 -14.51 0.43 -18.39
C ILE A 216 -14.40 1.18 -19.70
N ASP A 217 -13.32 1.93 -19.88
CA ASP A 217 -13.03 2.74 -21.06
C ASP A 217 -11.55 2.69 -21.38
N GLU A 218 -11.23 2.85 -22.66
CA GLU A 218 -9.87 2.91 -23.16
C GLU A 218 -9.52 4.33 -23.59
N GLY A 219 -8.27 4.71 -23.33
CA GLY A 219 -7.69 5.95 -23.83
C GLY A 219 -8.48 7.22 -23.52
N ILE A 220 -8.91 7.38 -22.27
CA ILE A 220 -9.58 8.60 -21.82
C ILE A 220 -8.62 9.79 -21.83
N ASP A 221 -9.17 10.99 -22.11
CA ASP A 221 -8.43 12.23 -21.90
C ASP A 221 -8.09 12.37 -20.41
N PRO A 222 -6.85 12.70 -20.04
CA PRO A 222 -6.51 12.94 -18.63
C PRO A 222 -7.39 14.00 -17.92
N MET A 223 -7.96 14.96 -18.65
CA MET A 223 -8.93 15.91 -18.11
C MET A 223 -10.25 15.28 -17.68
N ASP A 224 -10.49 14.01 -18.04
CA ASP A 224 -11.69 13.27 -17.66
C ASP A 224 -11.58 12.53 -16.33
N ILE A 225 -10.35 12.36 -15.81
CA ILE A 225 -10.07 11.75 -14.50
C ILE A 225 -11.06 12.18 -13.39
N PRO A 226 -11.33 13.48 -13.16
CA PRO A 226 -12.22 13.90 -12.08
C PRO A 226 -13.67 13.45 -12.29
N TYR A 227 -14.14 13.31 -13.54
CA TYR A 227 -15.48 12.78 -13.81
C TYR A 227 -15.60 11.29 -13.48
N TYR A 228 -14.55 10.50 -13.73
CA TYR A 228 -14.49 9.11 -13.29
C TYR A 228 -14.46 9.00 -11.76
N ILE A 229 -13.65 9.82 -11.09
CA ILE A 229 -13.57 9.81 -9.62
C ILE A 229 -14.91 10.21 -8.97
N LEU A 230 -15.50 11.32 -9.41
CA LEU A 230 -16.76 11.84 -8.88
C LEU A 230 -17.93 10.96 -9.27
N GLY A 231 -18.09 10.65 -10.56
CA GLY A 231 -19.19 9.85 -11.08
C GLY A 231 -19.19 8.44 -10.49
N TYR A 232 -18.04 7.75 -10.48
CA TYR A 232 -17.95 6.43 -9.86
C TYR A 232 -18.24 6.49 -8.36
N GLY A 233 -17.62 7.42 -7.62
CA GLY A 233 -17.82 7.54 -6.18
C GLY A 233 -19.27 7.85 -5.81
N ARG A 234 -19.88 8.86 -6.44
CA ARG A 234 -21.20 9.38 -6.10
C ARG A 234 -22.35 8.61 -6.74
N ASP A 235 -22.28 8.33 -8.03
CA ASP A 235 -23.42 7.81 -8.80
C ASP A 235 -23.36 6.30 -9.04
N VAL A 236 -22.25 5.65 -8.71
CA VAL A 236 -22.15 4.18 -8.67
C VAL A 236 -22.02 3.68 -7.24
N TYR A 237 -20.95 4.06 -6.54
CA TYR A 237 -20.62 3.46 -5.25
C TYR A 237 -21.59 3.91 -4.15
N MET A 238 -21.89 5.20 -4.03
CA MET A 238 -22.88 5.67 -3.04
C MET A 238 -24.31 5.24 -3.39
N LYS A 239 -24.64 5.13 -4.69
CA LYS A 239 -25.98 4.80 -5.18
C LYS A 239 -26.35 3.33 -5.04
N TYR A 240 -25.48 2.43 -5.47
CA TYR A 240 -25.75 0.98 -5.49
C TYR A 240 -25.09 0.23 -4.32
N GLY A 241 -24.29 0.92 -3.50
CA GLY A 241 -23.61 0.32 -2.37
C GLY A 241 -24.55 -0.19 -1.28
N ASP A 242 -24.13 -1.28 -0.61
CA ASP A 242 -24.83 -1.83 0.55
C ASP A 242 -24.38 -1.10 1.85
N TYR A 243 -25.31 -0.47 2.56
CA TYR A 243 -25.04 0.22 3.84
C TYR A 243 -25.37 -0.61 5.07
N GLU A 244 -26.01 -1.75 4.89
CA GLU A 244 -26.49 -2.62 5.97
C GLU A 244 -25.46 -3.74 6.23
N HIS A 245 -24.98 -4.40 5.19
CA HIS A 245 -24.13 -5.58 5.29
C HIS A 245 -22.65 -5.21 5.07
N ARG A 246 -21.94 -4.93 6.17
CA ARG A 246 -20.51 -4.53 6.14
C ARG A 246 -19.57 -5.53 5.46
N ALA A 247 -19.98 -6.79 5.33
CA ALA A 247 -19.19 -7.83 4.67
C ALA A 247 -19.34 -7.86 3.13
N LYS A 248 -20.33 -7.13 2.59
CA LYS A 248 -20.68 -7.06 1.15
C LYS A 248 -20.73 -5.62 0.60
N ASN A 249 -20.19 -4.64 1.33
CA ASN A 249 -20.34 -3.22 1.01
C ASN A 249 -19.21 -2.60 0.18
N ARG A 250 -18.37 -3.42 -0.46
CA ARG A 250 -17.30 -2.97 -1.37
C ARG A 250 -17.81 -2.89 -2.80
N SER A 251 -17.25 -1.99 -3.59
CA SER A 251 -17.71 -1.74 -4.97
C SER A 251 -17.68 -2.98 -5.88
N ARG A 252 -16.75 -3.92 -5.66
CA ARG A 252 -16.73 -5.22 -6.35
C ARG A 252 -18.04 -6.01 -6.27
N PHE A 253 -18.81 -5.87 -5.19
CA PHE A 253 -20.06 -6.59 -5.04
C PHE A 253 -21.20 -5.94 -5.83
N ILE A 254 -21.08 -4.64 -6.14
CA ILE A 254 -21.98 -3.96 -7.09
C ILE A 254 -21.78 -4.57 -8.48
N LEU A 255 -20.53 -4.83 -8.86
CA LEU A 255 -20.20 -5.52 -10.10
C LEU A 255 -20.79 -6.95 -10.12
N ASP A 256 -20.70 -7.70 -9.02
CA ASP A 256 -21.32 -9.03 -8.91
C ASP A 256 -22.86 -8.98 -9.02
N GLN A 257 -23.49 -7.93 -8.49
CA GLN A 257 -24.95 -7.75 -8.52
C GLN A 257 -25.47 -7.34 -9.91
N LEU A 258 -24.78 -6.43 -10.59
CA LEU A 258 -25.23 -5.88 -11.87
C LEU A 258 -24.81 -6.76 -13.06
N GLY A 259 -23.69 -7.48 -12.95
CA GLY A 259 -22.99 -8.06 -14.09
C GLY A 259 -22.17 -7.01 -14.86
N GLU A 260 -21.21 -7.48 -15.66
CA GLU A 260 -20.17 -6.62 -16.23
C GLU A 260 -20.71 -5.54 -17.17
N ASP A 261 -21.65 -5.89 -18.07
CA ASP A 261 -22.18 -4.95 -19.05
C ASP A 261 -23.02 -3.84 -18.41
N ALA A 262 -23.91 -4.20 -17.48
CA ALA A 262 -24.74 -3.23 -16.78
C ALA A 262 -23.90 -2.36 -15.83
N PHE A 263 -22.88 -2.93 -15.19
CA PHE A 263 -21.93 -2.15 -14.39
C PHE A 263 -21.14 -1.16 -15.25
N ARG A 264 -20.57 -1.61 -16.39
CA ARG A 264 -19.85 -0.74 -17.32
C ARG A 264 -20.74 0.41 -17.80
N LYS A 265 -21.98 0.12 -18.15
CA LYS A 265 -22.97 1.15 -18.50
C LYS A 265 -23.22 2.12 -17.34
N ALA A 266 -23.43 1.62 -16.12
CA ALA A 266 -23.67 2.45 -14.95
C ALA A 266 -22.49 3.40 -14.65
N VAL A 267 -21.24 2.95 -14.84
CA VAL A 267 -20.06 3.82 -14.70
C VAL A 267 -20.03 4.88 -15.79
N ARG A 268 -20.24 4.53 -17.05
CA ARG A 268 -20.28 5.49 -18.17
C ARG A 268 -21.38 6.53 -18.02
N ASP A 269 -22.60 6.10 -17.67
CA ASP A 269 -23.72 7.00 -17.41
C ASP A 269 -23.41 7.99 -16.27
N ALA A 270 -22.71 7.52 -15.23
CA ALA A 270 -22.28 8.34 -14.10
C ALA A 270 -21.22 9.39 -14.53
N VAL A 271 -20.27 9.00 -15.37
CA VAL A 271 -19.26 9.91 -15.94
C VAL A 271 -19.91 10.97 -16.81
N GLU A 272 -20.82 10.59 -17.70
CA GLU A 272 -21.56 11.54 -18.54
C GLU A 272 -22.39 12.52 -17.71
N LYS A 273 -23.03 12.05 -16.63
CA LYS A 273 -23.76 12.90 -15.70
C LYS A 273 -22.83 13.92 -15.04
N ALA A 274 -21.70 13.47 -14.48
CA ALA A 274 -20.72 14.36 -13.86
C ALA A 274 -20.18 15.40 -14.86
N ARG A 275 -19.96 15.00 -16.11
CA ARG A 275 -19.55 15.91 -17.19
C ARG A 275 -20.59 16.99 -17.49
N LYS A 276 -21.88 16.62 -17.55
CA LYS A 276 -22.99 17.57 -17.79
C LYS A 276 -23.17 18.57 -16.64
N GLU A 277 -22.94 18.13 -15.41
CA GLU A 277 -22.97 19.00 -14.23
C GLU A 277 -21.76 19.92 -14.16
N GLY A 278 -20.63 19.49 -14.74
CA GLY A 278 -19.35 20.17 -14.64
C GLY A 278 -18.67 19.90 -13.30
N ILE A 279 -17.35 20.05 -13.28
CA ILE A 279 -16.56 19.99 -12.05
C ILE A 279 -15.88 21.35 -11.86
N PRO A 280 -16.19 22.09 -10.78
CA PRO A 280 -15.46 23.30 -10.48
C PRO A 280 -14.01 22.92 -10.13
N ASP A 281 -13.06 23.68 -10.68
CA ASP A 281 -11.67 23.72 -10.25
C ASP A 281 -10.90 22.38 -10.31
N PHE A 282 -10.73 21.86 -11.53
CA PHE A 282 -9.72 20.82 -11.82
C PHE A 282 -8.68 21.36 -12.80
N SER A 283 -7.44 21.53 -12.32
CA SER A 283 -6.28 21.85 -13.15
C SER A 283 -5.23 20.76 -13.03
N ILE A 284 -4.51 20.56 -14.12
CA ILE A 284 -3.31 19.74 -14.14
C ILE A 284 -2.15 20.71 -14.30
N ASP A 285 -1.44 20.95 -13.21
CA ASP A 285 -0.29 21.84 -13.20
C ASP A 285 0.96 21.07 -13.65
N GLU A 286 1.76 21.66 -14.53
CA GLU A 286 3.01 21.04 -14.94
C GLU A 286 3.99 20.93 -13.77
N GLU A 287 4.69 19.81 -13.70
CA GLU A 287 5.76 19.63 -12.72
C GLU A 287 6.99 20.43 -13.16
N PRO A 288 7.56 21.27 -12.27
CA PRO A 288 8.80 21.97 -12.61
C PRO A 288 9.91 20.95 -12.86
N ALA A 289 10.65 21.14 -13.96
CA ALA A 289 11.78 20.29 -14.27
C ALA A 289 12.85 20.44 -13.18
N LEU A 290 13.35 19.32 -12.68
CA LEU A 290 14.48 19.31 -11.74
C LEU A 290 15.74 19.75 -12.49
N THR A 291 16.39 20.81 -12.01
CA THR A 291 17.63 21.36 -12.60
C THR A 291 18.89 20.66 -12.11
N LYS A 292 18.79 19.88 -11.03
CA LYS A 292 19.88 19.11 -10.45
C LYS A 292 20.38 18.04 -11.44
N SER A 293 21.70 17.91 -11.57
CA SER A 293 22.36 16.86 -12.34
C SER A 293 23.71 16.52 -11.69
N GLY A 294 24.13 15.26 -11.82
CA GLY A 294 25.47 14.78 -11.42
C GLY A 294 26.30 14.36 -12.63
N ALA A 295 27.54 13.92 -12.39
CA ALA A 295 28.32 13.21 -13.40
C ALA A 295 27.69 11.83 -13.65
N ASP A 296 27.64 11.39 -14.91
CA ASP A 296 27.22 10.03 -15.21
C ASP A 296 28.29 9.04 -14.74
N ASP A 297 27.91 8.20 -13.79
CA ASP A 297 28.68 7.09 -13.26
C ASP A 297 28.10 5.78 -13.82
N THR A 298 28.92 5.08 -14.60
CA THR A 298 28.58 3.79 -15.22
C THR A 298 29.03 2.60 -14.38
N VAL A 299 29.76 2.83 -13.28
CA VAL A 299 30.39 1.80 -12.43
C VAL A 299 29.67 1.68 -11.08
N LEU A 300 28.34 1.68 -11.11
CA LEU A 300 27.54 1.43 -9.90
C LEU A 300 27.66 -0.04 -9.48
N ALA A 301 28.29 -0.27 -8.33
CA ALA A 301 28.54 -1.62 -7.80
C ALA A 301 27.37 -2.18 -6.97
N ASP A 302 26.53 -1.32 -6.39
CA ASP A 302 25.37 -1.73 -5.59
C ASP A 302 24.13 -1.88 -6.50
N PRO A 303 23.52 -3.07 -6.60
CA PRO A 303 22.40 -3.34 -7.51
C PRO A 303 21.10 -2.59 -7.16
N ARG A 304 21.03 -1.98 -5.96
CA ARG A 304 19.91 -1.14 -5.54
C ARG A 304 19.99 0.27 -6.11
N ILE A 305 21.15 0.68 -6.62
CA ILE A 305 21.34 1.99 -7.27
C ILE A 305 21.05 1.84 -8.76
N ARG A 306 20.10 2.62 -9.28
CA ARG A 306 19.70 2.57 -10.69
C ARG A 306 19.50 3.96 -11.27
N LYS A 307 19.79 4.11 -12.56
CA LYS A 307 19.64 5.38 -13.29
C LYS A 307 18.17 5.80 -13.38
N GLN A 308 17.95 7.10 -13.28
CA GLN A 308 16.71 7.74 -13.70
C GLN A 308 16.80 8.13 -15.18
N LYS A 309 15.68 8.58 -15.76
CA LYS A 309 15.69 9.18 -17.11
C LYS A 309 16.31 10.59 -17.13
N GLN A 310 16.34 11.28 -15.99
CA GLN A 310 17.05 12.54 -15.81
C GLN A 310 18.55 12.28 -15.80
N GLU A 311 19.29 13.06 -16.59
CA GLU A 311 20.74 12.90 -16.75
C GLU A 311 21.48 13.03 -15.40
N GLY A 312 22.44 12.13 -15.17
CA GLY A 312 23.27 12.14 -13.97
C GLY A 312 22.55 11.88 -12.64
N LEU A 313 21.27 11.48 -12.67
CA LEU A 313 20.48 11.18 -11.48
C LEU A 313 20.13 9.70 -11.35
N TYR A 314 20.01 9.28 -10.10
CA TYR A 314 19.85 7.91 -9.67
C TYR A 314 18.77 7.82 -8.60
N HIS A 315 18.23 6.62 -8.44
CA HIS A 315 17.44 6.23 -7.30
C HIS A 315 18.06 5.05 -6.57
N VAL A 316 17.73 4.92 -5.29
CA VAL A 316 18.12 3.80 -4.43
C VAL A 316 16.89 3.10 -3.89
N GLU A 317 16.86 1.78 -4.03
CA GLU A 317 15.86 0.93 -3.41
C GLU A 317 16.18 0.67 -1.93
N TYR A 318 15.18 0.85 -1.07
CA TYR A 318 15.22 0.54 0.35
C TYR A 318 13.98 -0.26 0.75
N LYS A 319 14.17 -1.56 0.98
CA LYS A 319 13.10 -2.50 1.34
C LYS A 319 13.37 -3.09 2.72
N PRO A 320 12.94 -2.44 3.81
CA PRO A 320 13.00 -3.06 5.11
C PRO A 320 12.08 -4.28 5.17
N LEU A 321 12.45 -5.28 5.97
CA LEU A 321 11.70 -6.54 6.05
C LEU A 321 10.25 -6.28 6.45
N GLY A 322 9.30 -6.71 5.61
CA GLY A 322 7.87 -6.49 5.84
C GLY A 322 7.46 -5.03 6.01
N GLY A 323 8.21 -4.09 5.42
CA GLY A 323 7.88 -2.66 5.44
C GLY A 323 8.17 -1.94 6.75
N THR A 324 8.90 -2.56 7.67
CA THR A 324 9.17 -2.02 9.02
C THR A 324 10.66 -1.75 9.18
N PRO A 325 11.14 -0.52 8.89
CA PRO A 325 12.55 -0.20 9.04
C PRO A 325 12.95 -0.14 10.52
N LYS A 326 14.22 -0.41 10.81
CA LYS A 326 14.85 0.03 12.05
C LYS A 326 14.72 1.54 12.14
N LEU A 327 14.17 2.01 13.25
CA LEU A 327 13.86 3.42 13.39
C LEU A 327 15.12 4.30 13.34
N SER A 328 16.23 3.85 13.91
CA SER A 328 17.51 4.58 13.82
C SER A 328 17.94 4.80 12.38
N VAL A 329 17.91 3.75 11.55
CA VAL A 329 18.25 3.82 10.12
C VAL A 329 17.30 4.77 9.39
N PHE A 330 15.99 4.70 9.68
CA PHE A 330 15.03 5.58 9.03
C PHE A 330 15.19 7.05 9.45
N LYS A 331 15.46 7.33 10.73
CA LYS A 331 15.76 8.69 11.23
C LYS A 331 17.04 9.25 10.59
N ASP A 332 18.10 8.44 10.52
CA ASP A 332 19.36 8.84 9.88
C ASP A 332 19.15 9.11 8.38
N LEU A 333 18.33 8.29 7.71
CA LEU A 333 17.95 8.50 6.31
C LEU A 333 17.23 9.84 6.14
N LEU A 334 16.18 10.12 6.93
CA LEU A 334 15.47 11.40 6.88
C LEU A 334 16.41 12.58 7.18
N GLY A 335 17.34 12.41 8.13
CA GLY A 335 18.40 13.35 8.43
C GLY A 335 19.27 13.66 7.22
N LEU A 336 19.79 12.64 6.55
CA LEU A 336 20.57 12.79 5.32
C LEU A 336 19.76 13.49 4.23
N LEU A 337 18.57 13.00 3.93
CA LEU A 337 17.74 13.50 2.83
C LEU A 337 17.24 14.93 3.03
N SER A 338 17.08 15.38 4.29
CA SER A 338 16.73 16.77 4.60
C SER A 338 17.77 17.79 4.11
N THR A 339 18.99 17.33 3.78
CA THR A 339 20.08 18.17 3.25
C THR A 339 20.31 18.00 1.75
N VAL A 340 19.61 17.05 1.12
CA VAL A 340 19.80 16.73 -0.30
C VAL A 340 18.76 17.47 -1.12
N GLU A 341 19.21 18.37 -1.98
CA GLU A 341 18.33 19.13 -2.87
C GLU A 341 17.50 18.19 -3.76
N GLY A 342 16.19 18.41 -3.80
CA GLY A 342 15.26 17.65 -4.65
C GLY A 342 15.04 16.20 -4.24
N ALA A 343 15.65 15.73 -3.14
CA ALA A 343 15.44 14.37 -2.65
C ALA A 343 14.00 14.15 -2.24
N GLU A 344 13.53 12.96 -2.56
CA GLU A 344 12.16 12.54 -2.34
C GLU A 344 12.11 11.04 -2.05
N ILE A 345 11.17 10.63 -1.21
CA ILE A 345 10.88 9.21 -0.96
C ILE A 345 9.59 8.84 -1.71
N ARG A 346 9.61 7.71 -2.42
CA ARG A 346 8.48 7.08 -3.09
C ARG A 346 8.15 5.75 -2.42
N LEU A 347 7.08 5.71 -1.62
CA LEU A 347 6.58 4.48 -1.04
C LEU A 347 5.83 3.66 -2.09
N ASN A 348 6.07 2.36 -2.14
CA ASN A 348 5.39 1.43 -3.04
C ASN A 348 4.39 0.51 -2.31
N ALA A 349 3.43 -0.04 -3.05
CA ALA A 349 2.44 -0.96 -2.52
C ALA A 349 3.02 -2.32 -2.08
N ASP A 350 4.28 -2.60 -2.40
CA ASP A 350 5.02 -3.74 -1.86
C ASP A 350 5.87 -3.38 -0.64
N GLU A 351 5.63 -2.23 -0.02
CA GLU A 351 6.28 -1.77 1.21
C GLU A 351 7.78 -1.41 1.03
N THR A 352 8.21 -1.22 -0.22
CA THR A 352 9.51 -0.64 -0.57
C THR A 352 9.45 0.89 -0.51
N ALA A 353 10.54 1.53 -0.13
CA ALA A 353 10.79 2.95 -0.31
C ALA A 353 11.87 3.15 -1.38
N TYR A 354 11.58 3.95 -2.41
CA TYR A 354 12.58 4.39 -3.39
C TYR A 354 13.00 5.81 -3.07
N ILE A 355 14.31 6.03 -2.90
CA ILE A 355 14.88 7.35 -2.67
C ILE A 355 15.37 7.86 -4.01
N ILE A 356 14.78 8.95 -4.49
CA ILE A 356 14.98 9.43 -5.86
C ILE A 356 15.70 10.79 -5.88
N ASN A 357 16.08 11.22 -7.09
CA ASN A 357 16.74 12.48 -7.41
C ASN A 357 18.12 12.64 -6.75
N LEU A 358 18.88 11.54 -6.70
CA LEU A 358 20.20 11.50 -6.10
C LEU A 358 21.28 11.59 -7.18
N THR A 359 22.36 12.31 -6.92
CA THR A 359 23.62 12.12 -7.66
C THR A 359 24.24 10.75 -7.31
N ALA A 360 25.23 10.29 -8.07
CA ALA A 360 25.90 9.02 -7.80
C ALA A 360 26.49 8.96 -6.36
N ASP A 361 27.10 10.04 -5.88
CA ASP A 361 27.67 10.10 -4.53
C ASP A 361 26.60 10.07 -3.43
N GLU A 362 25.49 10.78 -3.63
CA GLU A 362 24.36 10.74 -2.71
C GLU A 362 23.71 9.36 -2.68
N ALA A 363 23.57 8.72 -3.84
CA ALA A 363 23.06 7.36 -3.96
C ALA A 363 23.95 6.35 -3.20
N ARG A 364 25.27 6.46 -3.31
CA ARG A 364 26.21 5.63 -2.52
C ARG A 364 26.07 5.86 -1.02
N LYS A 365 25.87 7.11 -0.57
CA LYS A 365 25.64 7.42 0.86
C LYS A 365 24.34 6.80 1.37
N VAL A 366 23.24 6.95 0.62
CA VAL A 366 21.95 6.33 0.95
C VAL A 366 22.08 4.81 0.98
N ALA A 367 22.69 4.22 -0.05
CA ALA A 367 22.91 2.79 -0.14
C ALA A 367 23.72 2.25 1.06
N ALA A 368 24.84 2.91 1.41
CA ALA A 368 25.65 2.53 2.55
C ALA A 368 24.88 2.62 3.88
N LEU A 369 24.10 3.70 4.06
CA LEU A 369 23.30 3.94 5.27
C LEU A 369 22.25 2.84 5.49
N THR A 370 21.59 2.38 4.43
CA THR A 370 20.50 1.38 4.53
C THR A 370 20.97 -0.07 4.38
N ALA A 371 22.26 -0.32 4.12
CA ALA A 371 22.77 -1.65 3.74
C ALA A 371 22.49 -2.76 4.78
N GLY A 372 22.46 -2.40 6.07
CA GLY A 372 22.18 -3.32 7.18
C GLY A 372 20.70 -3.50 7.53
N ASP A 373 19.79 -2.89 6.77
CA ASP A 373 18.35 -2.87 7.05
C ASP A 373 17.47 -2.98 5.80
N THR A 374 18.01 -3.54 4.73
CA THR A 374 17.27 -3.75 3.48
C THR A 374 17.30 -5.23 3.10
N ALA A 375 16.28 -5.66 2.37
CA ALA A 375 16.20 -6.99 1.79
C ALA A 375 17.35 -7.23 0.79
N THR A 376 17.82 -8.47 0.75
CA THR A 376 18.92 -8.95 -0.10
C THR A 376 18.54 -10.18 -0.93
N THR A 377 17.37 -10.79 -0.64
CA THR A 377 16.82 -11.93 -1.37
C THR A 377 15.36 -11.68 -1.73
N ALA A 378 14.84 -12.39 -2.74
CA ALA A 378 13.42 -12.28 -3.12
C ALA A 378 12.48 -12.61 -1.93
N PHE A 379 12.84 -13.56 -1.07
CA PHE A 379 12.08 -13.84 0.15
C PHE A 379 12.07 -12.66 1.12
N GLU A 380 13.20 -11.98 1.36
CA GLU A 380 13.22 -10.79 2.23
C GLU A 380 12.43 -9.61 1.63
N HIS A 381 12.24 -9.59 0.31
CA HIS A 381 11.33 -8.66 -0.39
C HIS A 381 9.84 -8.94 -0.15
N SER A 382 9.51 -9.96 0.64
CA SER A 382 8.12 -10.29 1.01
C SER A 382 7.36 -9.11 1.59
N VAL A 383 6.05 -9.15 1.39
CA VAL A 383 5.09 -8.13 1.82
C VAL A 383 4.33 -8.66 3.01
N SER A 384 4.12 -7.87 4.06
CA SER A 384 3.36 -8.31 5.22
C SER A 384 2.51 -7.20 5.81
N CYS A 385 1.24 -7.50 6.10
CA CYS A 385 0.51 -6.57 6.98
C CYS A 385 1.13 -6.60 8.39
N ILE A 386 0.96 -5.51 9.15
CA ILE A 386 1.54 -5.29 10.49
C ILE A 386 1.30 -6.42 11.53
N GLY A 387 0.40 -7.36 11.24
CA GLY A 387 0.24 -8.58 12.05
C GLY A 387 -0.56 -8.37 13.33
N ALA A 388 -0.98 -9.47 13.95
CA ALA A 388 -1.80 -9.45 15.16
C ALA A 388 -1.07 -8.85 16.36
N THR A 389 0.26 -8.86 16.44
CA THR A 389 0.98 -8.24 17.56
C THR A 389 0.57 -6.77 17.75
N VAL A 390 0.35 -6.04 16.65
CA VAL A 390 -0.11 -4.65 16.67
C VAL A 390 -1.59 -4.52 16.27
N CYS A 391 -2.03 -5.23 15.24
CA CYS A 391 -3.36 -5.06 14.67
C CYS A 391 -4.45 -5.63 15.59
N GLN A 392 -5.38 -4.76 16.02
CA GLN A 392 -6.57 -5.13 16.79
C GLN A 392 -7.49 -6.15 16.08
N GLN A 393 -7.43 -6.23 14.75
CA GLN A 393 -8.28 -7.13 13.93
C GLN A 393 -7.54 -8.38 13.44
N GLY A 394 -6.22 -8.44 13.62
CA GLY A 394 -5.40 -9.54 13.14
C GLY A 394 -5.78 -10.85 13.82
N LEU A 395 -5.78 -11.95 13.07
CA LEU A 395 -5.98 -13.30 13.63
C LEU A 395 -4.62 -13.93 13.98
N ARG A 396 -3.62 -13.73 13.13
CA ARG A 396 -2.23 -14.17 13.31
C ARG A 396 -1.24 -13.04 13.13
N ASP A 397 -0.07 -13.21 13.73
CA ASP A 397 1.04 -12.30 13.52
C ASP A 397 1.76 -12.62 12.21
N SER A 398 1.31 -11.97 11.13
CA SER A 398 1.93 -12.13 9.81
C SER A 398 3.31 -11.52 9.72
N HIS A 399 3.52 -10.36 10.33
CA HIS A 399 4.81 -9.69 10.29
C HIS A 399 5.83 -10.46 11.13
N GLY A 400 5.45 -10.87 12.35
CA GLY A 400 6.28 -11.74 13.19
C GLY A 400 6.61 -13.07 12.52
N MET A 401 5.65 -13.70 11.83
CA MET A 401 5.91 -14.94 11.09
C MET A 401 6.89 -14.75 9.93
N LEU A 402 6.77 -13.67 9.14
CA LEU A 402 7.76 -13.33 8.12
C LEU A 402 9.16 -13.15 8.73
N ALA A 403 9.25 -12.39 9.83
CA ALA A 403 10.50 -12.16 10.54
C ALA A 403 11.11 -13.45 11.10
N GLU A 404 10.30 -14.35 11.64
CA GLU A 404 10.73 -15.65 12.17
C GLU A 404 11.30 -16.55 11.07
N VAL A 405 10.63 -16.63 9.91
CA VAL A 405 11.13 -17.42 8.77
C VAL A 405 12.43 -16.82 8.23
N ALA A 406 12.49 -15.51 8.02
CA ALA A 406 13.70 -14.83 7.55
C ALA A 406 14.88 -15.05 8.51
N LYS A 407 14.65 -14.91 9.81
CA LYS A 407 15.63 -15.21 10.86
C LYS A 407 16.07 -16.66 10.82
N THR A 408 15.15 -17.61 10.65
CA THR A 408 15.46 -19.04 10.57
C THR A 408 16.38 -19.37 9.38
N LEU A 409 16.07 -18.82 8.20
CA LEU A 409 16.91 -18.99 7.01
C LEU A 409 18.33 -18.45 7.26
N LYS A 410 18.42 -17.24 7.84
CA LYS A 410 19.69 -16.59 8.15
C LYS A 410 20.51 -17.35 9.20
N ASP A 411 19.91 -17.75 10.31
CA ASP A 411 20.58 -18.47 11.40
C ASP A 411 21.11 -19.84 10.95
N ARG A 412 20.43 -20.46 9.99
CA ARG A 412 20.87 -21.73 9.38
C ARG A 412 21.96 -21.53 8.33
N GLY A 413 22.22 -20.29 7.90
CA GLY A 413 23.19 -19.98 6.86
C GLY A 413 22.86 -20.62 5.52
N VAL A 414 21.57 -20.87 5.24
CA VAL A 414 21.15 -21.46 3.97
C VAL A 414 21.08 -20.40 2.88
N ASP A 415 21.46 -20.80 1.68
CA ASP A 415 21.27 -19.99 0.49
C ASP A 415 19.78 -20.02 0.10
N SER A 416 19.13 -18.85 0.09
CA SER A 416 17.69 -18.71 -0.13
C SER A 416 17.33 -17.99 -1.43
N HIS A 417 18.28 -17.83 -2.35
CA HIS A 417 18.09 -17.01 -3.57
C HIS A 417 16.98 -17.51 -4.51
N PHE A 418 16.57 -18.78 -4.43
CA PHE A 418 15.48 -19.33 -5.24
C PHE A 418 14.10 -19.23 -4.59
N LEU A 419 13.99 -18.89 -3.29
CA LEU A 419 12.69 -18.68 -2.65
C LEU A 419 11.97 -17.44 -3.24
N PRO A 420 10.65 -17.48 -3.39
CA PRO A 420 9.91 -16.37 -3.99
C PRO A 420 9.69 -15.23 -2.99
N LYS A 421 9.39 -14.06 -3.52
CA LYS A 421 8.68 -13.01 -2.79
C LYS A 421 7.30 -13.52 -2.38
N CYS A 422 7.03 -13.51 -1.09
CA CYS A 422 5.78 -14.02 -0.51
C CYS A 422 4.92 -12.86 0.04
N HIS A 423 3.63 -13.09 0.17
CA HIS A 423 2.71 -12.11 0.78
C HIS A 423 2.03 -12.69 2.03
N PHE A 424 2.23 -12.06 3.18
CA PHE A 424 1.72 -12.50 4.49
C PHE A 424 0.60 -11.59 5.00
N SER A 425 -0.62 -12.10 5.06
CA SER A 425 -1.75 -11.43 5.74
C SER A 425 -2.13 -12.16 7.02
N GLY A 426 -2.26 -11.43 8.12
CA GLY A 426 -2.65 -12.00 9.40
C GLY A 426 -4.11 -12.44 9.51
N CYS A 427 -5.00 -12.05 8.58
CA CYS A 427 -6.41 -12.43 8.58
C CYS A 427 -7.06 -12.30 7.19
N PRO A 428 -8.34 -12.69 7.01
CA PRO A 428 -9.07 -12.59 5.74
C PRO A 428 -9.29 -11.17 5.19
N SER A 429 -8.89 -10.11 5.91
CA SER A 429 -8.93 -8.74 5.40
C SER A 429 -8.03 -8.52 4.19
N ASN A 430 -7.05 -9.40 3.95
CA ASN A 430 -6.23 -9.45 2.74
C ASN A 430 -5.42 -8.16 2.52
N CYS A 431 -4.82 -7.62 3.60
CA CYS A 431 -4.10 -6.34 3.56
C CYS A 431 -2.81 -6.40 2.72
N ALA A 432 -2.14 -7.56 2.70
CA ALA A 432 -0.98 -7.83 1.86
C ALA A 432 -1.35 -8.51 0.53
N VAL A 433 -2.63 -8.54 0.14
CA VAL A 433 -3.09 -9.09 -1.16
C VAL A 433 -2.57 -10.50 -1.47
N GLN A 434 -2.57 -11.43 -0.49
CA GLN A 434 -1.84 -12.70 -0.58
C GLN A 434 -2.27 -13.62 -1.74
N GLN A 435 -3.51 -13.46 -2.23
CA GLN A 435 -4.01 -14.25 -3.37
C GLN A 435 -3.39 -13.82 -4.72
N THR A 436 -2.64 -12.73 -4.75
CA THR A 436 -1.96 -12.23 -5.96
C THR A 436 -0.48 -12.55 -5.99
N ALA A 437 0.04 -13.19 -4.94
CA ALA A 437 1.44 -13.56 -4.84
C ALA A 437 1.69 -14.93 -5.47
N ALA A 438 2.94 -15.13 -5.92
CA ALA A 438 3.43 -16.44 -6.31
C ALA A 438 3.23 -17.47 -5.19
N LEU A 439 3.55 -17.08 -3.94
CA LEU A 439 3.23 -17.80 -2.72
C LEU A 439 2.63 -16.85 -1.67
N GLY A 440 1.39 -17.11 -1.27
CA GLY A 440 0.62 -16.29 -0.34
C GLY A 440 0.25 -17.01 0.94
N LEU A 441 0.28 -16.30 2.07
CA LEU A 441 -0.07 -16.83 3.38
C LEU A 441 -1.16 -15.99 4.05
N ARG A 442 -2.19 -16.66 4.56
CA ARG A 442 -3.30 -16.03 5.30
C ARG A 442 -3.50 -16.67 6.66
N GLY A 443 -3.39 -15.88 7.73
CA GLY A 443 -3.64 -16.33 9.10
C GLY A 443 -4.97 -17.08 9.26
N ALA A 444 -4.90 -18.19 9.97
CA ALA A 444 -5.93 -19.22 10.10
C ALA A 444 -5.88 -19.90 11.49
N ALA A 445 -6.77 -20.85 11.72
CA ALA A 445 -6.64 -21.81 12.80
C ALA A 445 -6.85 -23.22 12.23
N LYS A 446 -6.09 -24.20 12.71
CA LYS A 446 -6.17 -25.59 12.26
C LYS A 446 -6.44 -26.50 13.45
N LYS A 447 -7.33 -27.49 13.29
CA LYS A 447 -7.55 -28.50 14.32
C LYS A 447 -6.44 -29.56 14.24
N VAL A 448 -5.68 -29.73 15.33
CA VAL A 448 -4.63 -30.74 15.47
C VAL A 448 -4.97 -31.58 16.71
N GLY A 449 -5.35 -32.84 16.49
CA GLY A 449 -5.99 -33.64 17.53
C GLY A 449 -7.26 -32.95 18.05
N ASP A 450 -7.32 -32.68 19.35
CA ASP A 450 -8.44 -31.99 20.00
C ASP A 450 -8.24 -30.47 20.17
N ALA A 451 -7.07 -29.94 19.81
CA ALA A 451 -6.74 -28.52 19.98
C ALA A 451 -6.87 -27.72 18.67
N MET A 452 -7.29 -26.46 18.78
CA MET A 452 -7.18 -25.50 17.68
C MET A 452 -5.83 -24.78 17.76
N GLU A 453 -4.95 -25.05 16.82
CA GLU A 453 -3.62 -24.45 16.73
C GLU A 453 -3.60 -23.22 15.81
N PRO A 454 -2.72 -22.23 16.08
CA PRO A 454 -2.37 -21.18 15.12
C PRO A 454 -1.82 -21.75 13.82
N ALA A 455 -2.32 -21.23 12.69
CA ALA A 455 -1.95 -21.71 11.36
C ALA A 455 -2.02 -20.59 10.31
N PHE A 456 -1.55 -20.88 9.10
CA PHE A 456 -1.75 -20.08 7.91
C PHE A 456 -2.26 -20.97 6.77
N ASN A 457 -3.28 -20.47 6.06
CA ASN A 457 -3.66 -21.03 4.77
C ASN A 457 -2.63 -20.61 3.72
N ILE A 458 -2.29 -21.54 2.84
CA ILE A 458 -1.31 -21.35 1.75
C ILE A 458 -2.05 -21.16 0.43
N TYR A 459 -1.60 -20.20 -0.37
CA TYR A 459 -2.06 -19.87 -1.72
C TYR A 459 -0.86 -19.92 -2.65
N ALA A 460 -1.02 -20.41 -3.88
CA ALA A 460 0.05 -20.39 -4.88
C ALA A 460 -0.45 -20.05 -6.28
N GLY A 461 0.44 -19.53 -7.11
CA GLY A 461 0.16 -19.23 -8.53
C GLY A 461 -0.60 -17.93 -8.78
N GLY A 462 -0.65 -17.03 -7.80
CA GLY A 462 -1.25 -15.71 -7.97
C GLY A 462 -0.37 -14.79 -8.81
N SER A 463 -0.98 -13.81 -9.47
CA SER A 463 -0.25 -12.75 -10.16
C SER A 463 -1.08 -11.48 -10.23
N TYR A 464 -0.44 -10.33 -10.05
CA TYR A 464 -1.06 -9.02 -10.27
C TYR A 464 -0.55 -8.31 -11.53
N ALA A 465 0.28 -8.96 -12.35
CA ALA A 465 0.83 -8.35 -13.56
C ALA A 465 -0.27 -7.91 -14.54
N LEU A 466 -0.07 -6.77 -15.21
CA LEU A 466 -1.02 -6.27 -16.22
C LEU A 466 -1.27 -7.34 -17.30
N GLY A 467 -2.54 -7.58 -17.62
CA GLY A 467 -2.96 -8.58 -18.60
C GLY A 467 -2.76 -10.05 -18.19
N LYS A 468 -2.18 -10.32 -17.01
CA LYS A 468 -1.89 -11.67 -16.50
C LYS A 468 -2.39 -11.88 -15.07
N GLY A 469 -3.43 -11.14 -14.67
CA GLY A 469 -3.97 -11.19 -13.32
C GLY A 469 -4.56 -12.57 -13.00
N VAL A 470 -4.06 -13.21 -11.92
CA VAL A 470 -4.56 -14.50 -11.41
C VAL A 470 -4.84 -14.36 -9.92
N VAL A 471 -6.04 -14.79 -9.50
CA VAL A 471 -6.41 -14.88 -8.09
C VAL A 471 -6.19 -16.32 -7.63
N ALA A 472 -5.15 -16.55 -6.82
CA ALA A 472 -4.83 -17.86 -6.29
C ALA A 472 -5.92 -18.39 -5.35
N GLU A 473 -6.13 -19.71 -5.45
CA GLU A 473 -6.93 -20.49 -4.52
C GLU A 473 -6.09 -21.02 -3.36
N GLN A 474 -6.77 -21.43 -2.30
CA GLN A 474 -6.12 -22.05 -1.14
C GLN A 474 -5.74 -23.49 -1.48
N ILE A 475 -4.48 -23.86 -1.28
CA ILE A 475 -3.95 -25.19 -1.59
C ILE A 475 -3.58 -26.03 -0.34
N GLY A 476 -3.60 -25.42 0.85
CA GLY A 476 -3.34 -26.14 2.10
C GLY A 476 -3.34 -25.23 3.32
N THR A 477 -3.09 -25.81 4.50
CA THR A 477 -3.02 -25.11 5.79
C THR A 477 -1.89 -25.65 6.66
N ILE A 478 -0.90 -24.82 6.96
CA ILE A 478 0.28 -25.19 7.76
C ILE A 478 0.20 -24.51 9.13
N THR A 479 0.47 -25.25 10.21
CA THR A 479 0.54 -24.66 11.56
C THR A 479 1.67 -23.65 11.66
N SER A 480 1.49 -22.59 12.46
CA SER A 480 2.49 -21.52 12.58
C SER A 480 3.86 -22.05 13.02
N LYS A 481 3.88 -23.04 13.92
CA LYS A 481 5.12 -23.70 14.39
C LYS A 481 5.88 -24.45 13.30
N ASN A 482 5.18 -24.95 12.27
CA ASN A 482 5.77 -25.73 11.19
C ASN A 482 6.22 -24.87 9.99
N LEU A 483 5.79 -23.61 9.90
CA LEU A 483 6.10 -22.74 8.77
C LEU A 483 7.61 -22.54 8.54
N PRO A 484 8.45 -22.27 9.56
CA PRO A 484 9.89 -22.15 9.33
C PRO A 484 10.51 -23.43 8.75
N ALA A 485 10.07 -24.60 9.23
CA ALA A 485 10.54 -25.89 8.72
C ALA A 485 10.06 -26.16 7.28
N PHE A 486 8.82 -25.77 6.95
CA PHE A 486 8.30 -25.82 5.59
C PHE A 486 9.14 -24.98 4.63
N PHE A 487 9.49 -23.75 5.00
CA PHE A 487 10.30 -22.88 4.14
C PHE A 487 11.73 -23.41 3.94
N LEU A 488 12.33 -24.03 4.96
CA LEU A 488 13.61 -24.73 4.81
C LEU A 488 13.49 -25.89 3.81
N ALA A 489 12.45 -26.70 3.93
CA ALA A 489 12.24 -27.83 3.02
C ALA A 489 11.93 -27.38 1.59
N LEU A 490 11.13 -26.32 1.41
CA LEU A 490 10.89 -25.72 0.10
C LEU A 490 12.19 -25.19 -0.50
N ASN A 491 13.03 -24.53 0.31
CA ASN A 491 14.34 -24.06 -0.13
C ASN A 491 15.23 -25.21 -0.62
N ASP A 492 15.28 -26.32 0.11
CA ASP A 492 16.04 -27.51 -0.28
C ASP A 492 15.54 -28.11 -1.62
N VAL A 493 14.22 -28.11 -1.85
CA VAL A 493 13.62 -28.55 -3.12
C VAL A 493 14.10 -27.66 -4.26
N LEU A 494 14.01 -26.34 -4.09
CA LEU A 494 14.38 -25.37 -5.14
C LEU A 494 15.89 -25.38 -5.43
N LEU A 495 16.73 -25.49 -4.41
CA LEU A 495 18.18 -25.64 -4.58
C LEU A 495 18.54 -26.93 -5.33
N LYS A 496 17.88 -28.05 -5.03
CA LYS A 496 18.09 -29.32 -5.76
C LYS A 496 17.63 -29.24 -7.21
N ALA A 497 16.52 -28.55 -7.46
CA ALA A 497 16.03 -28.29 -8.81
C ALA A 497 16.91 -27.27 -9.56
N ASN A 498 17.69 -26.47 -8.83
CA ASN A 498 18.48 -25.34 -9.34
C ASN A 498 17.62 -24.37 -10.17
N GLN A 499 16.44 -24.02 -9.63
CA GLN A 499 15.45 -23.19 -10.30
C GLN A 499 14.77 -22.24 -9.31
N PRO A 500 14.55 -20.95 -9.68
CA PRO A 500 13.70 -20.05 -8.92
C PRO A 500 12.28 -20.59 -8.80
N TYR A 501 11.61 -20.32 -7.67
CA TYR A 501 10.24 -20.78 -7.43
C TYR A 501 9.27 -20.41 -8.56
N ASP A 502 9.36 -19.21 -9.12
CA ASP A 502 8.43 -18.74 -10.16
C ASP A 502 8.58 -19.52 -11.48
N GLU A 503 9.75 -20.10 -11.74
CA GLU A 503 10.02 -20.96 -12.89
C GLU A 503 9.68 -22.43 -12.58
N TRP A 504 9.93 -22.86 -11.34
CA TRP A 504 9.69 -24.22 -10.87
C TRP A 504 8.18 -24.52 -10.69
N TYR A 505 7.44 -23.65 -10.02
CA TYR A 505 6.07 -23.91 -9.60
C TYR A 505 5.10 -24.34 -10.74
N PRO A 506 5.10 -23.71 -11.94
CA PRO A 506 4.16 -24.06 -13.00
C PRO A 506 4.17 -25.55 -13.40
N ALA A 507 5.33 -26.21 -13.34
CA ALA A 507 5.50 -27.62 -13.69
C ALA A 507 5.49 -28.57 -12.48
N HIS A 508 5.49 -28.05 -11.25
CA HIS A 508 5.70 -28.81 -10.02
C HIS A 508 4.59 -28.59 -8.98
N GLN A 509 3.36 -28.33 -9.42
CA GLN A 509 2.22 -28.06 -8.54
C GLN A 509 1.91 -29.22 -7.58
N GLU A 510 1.94 -30.47 -8.07
CA GLU A 510 1.71 -31.67 -7.25
C GLU A 510 2.84 -31.90 -6.22
N GLU A 511 4.08 -31.54 -6.58
CA GLU A 511 5.23 -31.64 -5.69
C GLU A 511 5.11 -30.62 -4.55
N LEU A 512 4.73 -29.37 -4.84
CA LEU A 512 4.45 -28.36 -3.82
C LEU A 512 3.30 -28.79 -2.90
N LEU A 513 2.21 -29.34 -3.47
CA LEU A 513 1.08 -29.82 -2.68
C LEU A 513 1.49 -30.96 -1.75
N THR A 514 2.29 -31.91 -2.24
CA THR A 514 2.85 -33.01 -1.44
C THR A 514 3.72 -32.48 -0.31
N LEU A 515 4.57 -31.49 -0.61
CA LEU A 515 5.40 -30.84 0.40
C LEU A 515 4.53 -30.18 1.48
N ILE A 516 3.53 -29.37 1.10
CA ILE A 516 2.61 -28.73 2.05
C ILE A 516 1.92 -29.76 2.95
N ASN A 517 1.43 -30.86 2.38
CA ASN A 517 0.77 -31.94 3.10
C ASN A 517 1.66 -32.63 4.15
N SER A 518 2.99 -32.58 3.98
CA SER A 518 3.94 -33.11 4.98
C SER A 518 4.11 -32.21 6.22
N PHE A 519 3.68 -30.94 6.15
CA PHE A 519 3.74 -29.96 7.24
C PHE A 519 2.37 -29.58 7.82
N GLU A 520 1.31 -30.14 7.24
CA GLU A 520 -0.07 -30.00 7.66
C GLU A 520 -0.35 -30.56 9.07
#